data_AF-A0A949ULV4-F1
#
_entry.id   AF-A0A949ULV4-F1
#
_cell.length_a   1.000
_cell.length_b   1.000
_cell.length_c   1.000
_cell.angle_alpha   90.00
_cell.angle_beta   90.00
_cell.angle_gamma   90.00
#
_symmetry.space_group_name_H-M   'P 1'
#
loop_
_entity.id
_entity.type
_entity.pdbx_description
1 polymer ?
#
loop_
_entity_poly.entity_id
_entity_poly.type
_entity_poly.pdbx_seq_one_letter_code
_entity_poly.pdbx_strand_id
1 'polypeptide(L)'
;MSMDDLNREQKRQLRKMGALDEQGKATRAPRQAPKKKTDRVGPRQYLREVREEMRKVAWPSQPEVQRYSIIVIITVVVYTALVGGLDYFFGQWSSWFYSSN
;
A
#
# COMPACT_ATOMS: atom_id res chain seq x y z
N MET A 1 37.74 -43.35 -13.81
CA MET A 1 38.67 -43.64 -12.69
C MET A 1 37.90 -44.46 -11.66
N SER A 2 38.29 -45.72 -11.44
CA SER A 2 37.62 -46.64 -10.50
C SER A 2 37.87 -46.23 -9.05
N MET A 3 36.89 -46.39 -8.18
CA MET A 3 36.97 -46.04 -6.73
C MET A 3 37.82 -47.04 -5.91
N ASP A 4 38.38 -48.04 -6.57
CA ASP A 4 39.02 -49.19 -5.92
C ASP A 4 40.48 -48.90 -5.50
N ASP A 5 41.12 -47.89 -6.10
CA ASP A 5 42.51 -47.47 -5.82
C ASP A 5 42.64 -46.29 -4.82
N LEU A 6 41.56 -45.93 -4.13
CA LEU A 6 41.60 -44.82 -3.17
C LEU A 6 42.26 -45.26 -1.86
N ASN A 7 43.30 -44.53 -1.46
CA ASN A 7 44.02 -44.74 -0.21
C ASN A 7 43.04 -44.61 1.00
N ARG A 8 43.25 -45.39 2.05
CA ARG A 8 42.33 -45.48 3.22
C ARG A 8 42.07 -44.12 3.86
N GLU A 9 43.02 -43.20 3.76
CA GLU A 9 42.89 -41.82 4.23
C GLU A 9 41.98 -40.97 3.34
N GLN A 10 42.07 -41.13 2.01
CA GLN A 10 41.21 -40.42 1.06
C GLN A 10 39.75 -40.83 1.23
N LYS A 11 39.48 -42.13 1.48
CA LYS A 11 38.12 -42.62 1.82
C LYS A 11 37.57 -42.01 3.12
N ARG A 12 38.42 -41.80 4.13
CA ARG A 12 38.02 -41.14 5.39
C ARG A 12 37.77 -39.64 5.19
N GLN A 13 38.59 -38.97 4.38
CA GLN A 13 38.37 -37.57 4.03
C GLN A 13 37.08 -37.37 3.24
N LEU A 14 36.81 -38.20 2.25
CA LEU A 14 35.58 -38.16 1.46
C LEU A 14 34.33 -38.45 2.30
N ARG A 15 34.42 -39.34 3.31
CA ARG A 15 33.36 -39.55 4.31
C ARG A 15 33.20 -38.34 5.23
N LYS A 16 34.30 -37.75 5.71
CA LYS A 16 34.27 -36.53 6.55
C LYS A 16 33.72 -35.32 5.81
N MET A 17 33.89 -35.27 4.49
CA MET A 17 33.31 -34.27 3.59
C MET A 17 31.83 -34.54 3.24
N GLY A 18 31.22 -35.60 3.80
CA GLY A 18 29.81 -35.94 3.57
C GLY A 18 29.49 -36.40 2.14
N ALA A 19 30.52 -36.73 1.35
CA ALA A 19 30.38 -37.11 -0.05
C ALA A 19 30.12 -38.62 -0.24
N LEU A 20 30.23 -39.42 0.82
CA LEU A 20 30.08 -40.88 0.79
C LEU A 20 29.13 -41.33 1.90
N ASP A 21 28.16 -42.16 1.55
CA ASP A 21 27.25 -42.80 2.51
C ASP A 21 27.97 -43.85 3.38
N GLU A 22 27.30 -44.37 4.42
CA GLU A 22 27.84 -45.47 5.24
C GLU A 22 28.25 -46.70 4.40
N GLN A 23 27.59 -46.88 3.25
CA GLN A 23 27.81 -47.96 2.29
C GLN A 23 28.90 -47.66 1.23
N GLY A 24 29.60 -46.52 1.33
CA GLY A 24 30.74 -46.19 0.46
C GLY A 24 30.38 -45.75 -0.97
N LYS A 25 29.11 -45.46 -1.24
CA LYS A 25 28.64 -44.87 -2.51
C LYS A 25 28.60 -43.36 -2.42
N ALA A 26 28.85 -42.67 -3.54
CA ALA A 26 28.83 -41.21 -3.60
C ALA A 26 27.41 -40.68 -3.35
N THR A 27 27.18 -40.10 -2.18
CA THR A 27 25.88 -39.50 -1.85
C THR A 27 25.82 -38.13 -2.49
N ARG A 28 24.95 -37.99 -3.50
CA ARG A 28 24.62 -36.69 -4.07
C ARG A 28 24.12 -35.81 -2.92
N ALA A 29 24.81 -34.70 -2.68
CA ALA A 29 24.43 -33.73 -1.66
C ALA A 29 22.92 -33.48 -1.70
N PRO A 30 22.22 -33.48 -0.55
CA PRO A 30 20.79 -33.20 -0.55
C PRO A 30 20.60 -31.83 -1.17
N ARG A 31 19.99 -31.80 -2.36
CA ARG A 31 19.64 -30.58 -3.05
C ARG A 31 18.70 -29.83 -2.11
N GLN A 32 19.21 -28.78 -1.47
CA GLN A 32 18.42 -27.94 -0.58
C GLN A 32 17.22 -27.46 -1.40
N ALA A 33 16.04 -28.02 -1.12
CA ALA A 33 14.82 -27.59 -1.75
C ALA A 33 14.68 -26.11 -1.43
N PRO A 34 14.54 -25.22 -2.43
CA PRO A 34 14.38 -23.80 -2.16
C PRO A 34 13.16 -23.65 -1.24
N LYS A 35 13.37 -23.10 -0.04
CA LYS A 35 12.27 -22.79 0.89
C LYS A 35 11.24 -22.00 0.10
N LYS A 36 10.09 -22.61 -0.14
CA LYS A 36 8.94 -22.00 -0.83
C LYS A 36 8.55 -20.78 -0.01
N LYS A 37 8.99 -19.60 -0.44
CA LYS A 37 8.61 -18.33 0.19
C LYS A 37 7.09 -18.29 0.10
N THR A 38 6.45 -18.30 1.25
CA THR A 38 5.00 -18.27 1.37
C THR A 38 4.45 -17.14 0.52
N ASP A 39 3.58 -17.51 -0.41
CA ASP A 39 2.90 -16.67 -1.40
C ASP A 39 1.78 -15.84 -0.74
N ARG A 40 2.11 -15.21 0.39
CA ARG A 40 1.22 -14.28 1.09
C ARG A 40 1.56 -12.89 0.58
N VAL A 41 0.62 -12.28 -0.13
CA VAL A 41 0.66 -10.85 -0.43
C VAL A 41 0.91 -10.09 0.86
N GLY A 42 2.12 -9.55 1.00
CA GLY A 42 2.48 -8.76 2.16
C GLY A 42 1.76 -7.39 2.13
N PRO A 43 1.61 -6.71 3.27
CA PRO A 43 0.98 -5.38 3.33
C PRO A 43 1.62 -4.37 2.36
N ARG A 44 2.93 -4.49 2.14
CA ARG A 44 3.67 -3.67 1.16
C ARG A 44 3.22 -3.90 -0.28
N GLN A 45 2.89 -5.14 -0.64
CA GLN A 45 2.46 -5.47 -1.99
C GLN A 45 1.01 -5.03 -2.22
N TYR A 46 0.13 -5.23 -1.24
CA TYR A 46 -1.24 -4.69 -1.26
C TYR A 46 -1.28 -3.18 -1.44
N LEU A 47 -0.48 -2.41 -0.69
CA LEU A 47 -0.41 -0.95 -0.84
C LEU A 47 0.09 -0.53 -2.23
N ARG A 48 0.98 -1.33 -2.84
CA ARG A 48 1.46 -1.07 -4.20
C ARG A 48 0.36 -1.28 -5.22
N GLU A 49 -0.38 -2.38 -5.10
CA GLU A 49 -1.53 -2.70 -5.93
C GLU A 49 -2.63 -1.63 -5.82
N VAL A 50 -2.94 -1.16 -4.59
CA VAL A 50 -3.89 -0.06 -4.36
C VAL A 50 -3.42 1.24 -5.04
N ARG A 51 -2.14 1.58 -4.93
CA ARG A 51 -1.59 2.78 -5.61
C ARG A 51 -1.66 2.67 -7.12
N GLU A 52 -1.41 1.48 -7.67
CA GLU A 52 -1.52 1.19 -9.10
C GLU A 52 -2.98 1.33 -9.58
N GLU A 53 -3.95 0.87 -8.80
CA GLU A 53 -5.39 1.02 -9.11
C GLU A 53 -5.85 2.48 -8.96
N MET A 54 -5.40 3.19 -7.92
CA MET A 54 -5.71 4.61 -7.70
C MET A 54 -5.18 5.51 -8.82
N ARG A 55 -4.13 5.11 -9.54
CA ARG A 55 -3.66 5.83 -10.74
C ARG A 55 -4.56 5.64 -11.96
N LYS A 56 -5.39 4.60 -11.98
CA LYS A 56 -6.40 4.38 -13.04
C LYS A 56 -7.63 5.24 -12.83
N VAL A 57 -7.88 5.67 -11.58
CA VAL A 57 -8.90 6.70 -11.31
C VAL A 57 -8.43 7.97 -11.99
N ALA A 58 -9.19 8.42 -12.99
CA ALA A 58 -8.95 9.67 -13.69
C ALA A 58 -9.14 10.82 -12.71
N TRP A 59 -8.07 11.19 -12.00
CA TRP A 59 -8.11 12.35 -11.14
C TRP A 59 -8.33 13.58 -12.02
N PRO A 60 -9.36 14.38 -11.72
CA PRO A 60 -9.80 15.46 -12.58
C PRO A 60 -8.68 16.46 -12.81
N SER A 61 -8.71 17.11 -13.97
CA SER A 61 -7.74 18.16 -14.29
C SER A 61 -7.86 19.31 -13.29
N GLN A 62 -6.73 19.77 -12.73
CA GLN A 62 -6.71 20.87 -11.77
C GLN A 62 -7.49 22.14 -12.17
N PRO A 63 -7.49 22.60 -13.45
CA PRO A 63 -8.22 23.81 -13.80
C PRO A 63 -9.74 23.66 -13.67
N GLU A 64 -10.29 22.46 -13.84
CA GLU A 64 -11.72 22.21 -13.74
C GLU A 64 -12.18 22.21 -12.27
N VAL A 65 -11.42 21.56 -11.39
CA VAL A 65 -11.66 21.58 -9.95
C VAL A 65 -11.62 23.01 -9.40
N GLN A 66 -10.69 23.83 -9.89
CA GLN A 66 -10.56 25.23 -9.46
C GLN A 66 -11.79 26.07 -9.87
N ARG A 67 -12.28 25.91 -11.11
CA ARG A 67 -13.48 26.63 -11.59
C ARG A 67 -14.69 26.29 -10.76
N TYR A 68 -14.93 24.99 -10.50
CA TYR A 68 -16.06 24.57 -9.68
C TYR A 68 -15.93 25.02 -8.23
N SER A 69 -14.72 24.97 -7.66
CA SER A 69 -14.47 25.47 -6.30
C SER A 69 -14.77 26.97 -6.17
N ILE A 70 -14.36 27.78 -7.14
CA ILE A 70 -14.64 29.23 -7.15
C ILE A 70 -16.14 29.48 -7.21
N ILE A 71 -16.88 28.76 -8.07
CA ILE A 71 -18.34 28.90 -8.18
C ILE A 71 -18.99 28.60 -6.82
N VAL A 72 -18.61 27.51 -6.16
CA VAL A 72 -19.14 27.14 -4.84
C VAL A 72 -18.81 28.19 -3.78
N ILE A 73 -17.58 28.72 -3.76
CA ILE A 73 -17.19 29.78 -2.81
C ILE A 73 -18.07 31.01 -3.00
N ILE A 74 -18.28 31.44 -4.25
CA ILE A 74 -19.12 32.61 -4.55
C ILE A 74 -20.56 32.38 -4.09
N THR A 75 -21.16 31.23 -4.41
CA THR A 75 -22.54 30.94 -3.99
C THR A 75 -22.67 30.88 -2.47
N VAL A 76 -21.72 30.27 -1.75
CA VAL A 76 -21.72 30.25 -0.28
C VAL A 76 -21.65 31.67 0.29
N VAL A 77 -20.80 32.53 -0.25
CA VAL A 77 -20.70 33.94 0.17
C VAL A 77 -22.03 34.67 -0.07
N VAL A 78 -22.65 34.50 -1.23
CA VAL A 78 -23.95 35.12 -1.55
C VAL A 78 -25.04 34.66 -0.59
N TYR A 79 -25.16 33.35 -0.33
CA TYR A 79 -26.15 32.84 0.62
C TYR A 79 -25.87 33.31 2.04
N THR A 80 -24.61 33.35 2.46
CA THR A 80 -24.24 33.85 3.79
C THR A 80 -24.61 35.32 3.94
N ALA A 81 -24.35 36.14 2.93
CA ALA A 81 -24.73 37.56 2.93
C ALA A 81 -26.26 37.75 2.89
N LEU A 82 -26.99 36.94 2.13
CA LEU A 82 -28.45 36.97 2.10
C LEU A 82 -29.05 36.59 3.45
N VAL A 83 -28.64 35.46 4.03
CA VAL A 83 -29.14 34.99 5.32
C VAL A 83 -28.76 35.98 6.42
N GLY A 84 -27.48 36.35 6.53
CA GLY A 84 -27.04 37.32 7.54
C GLY A 84 -27.67 38.71 7.38
N GLY A 85 -27.90 39.15 6.14
CA GLY A 85 -28.61 40.40 5.85
C GLY A 85 -30.10 40.33 6.23
N LEU A 86 -30.77 39.22 5.93
CA LEU A 86 -32.15 38.97 6.34
C LEU A 86 -32.25 38.90 7.87
N ASP A 87 -31.34 38.20 8.55
CA ASP A 87 -31.30 38.10 10.02
C ASP A 87 -31.16 39.49 10.66
N TYR A 88 -30.29 40.35 10.11
CA TYR A 88 -30.15 41.73 10.55
C TYR A 88 -31.44 42.55 10.33
N PHE A 89 -32.05 42.41 9.15
CA PHE A 89 -33.29 43.10 8.81
C PHE A 89 -34.46 42.67 9.72
N PHE A 90 -34.66 41.38 9.91
CA PHE A 90 -35.68 40.83 10.79
C PHE A 90 -35.41 41.17 12.26
N GLY A 91 -34.15 41.20 12.70
CA GLY A 91 -33.77 41.63 14.05
C GLY A 91 -34.19 43.08 14.32
N GLN A 92 -33.86 43.99 13.41
CA GLN A 92 -34.22 45.39 13.56
C GLN A 92 -35.75 45.59 13.48
N TRP A 93 -36.40 44.96 12.51
CA TRP A 93 -37.84 45.07 12.31
C TRP A 93 -38.65 44.52 13.49
N SER A 94 -38.26 43.37 14.02
CA SER A 94 -38.91 42.77 15.20
C SER A 94 -38.70 43.62 16.45
N SER A 95 -37.49 44.18 16.67
CA SER A 95 -37.22 45.04 17.82
C SER A 95 -38.11 46.29 17.84
N TRP A 96 -38.37 46.89 16.67
CA TRP A 96 -39.27 48.03 16.54
C TRP A 96 -40.71 47.65 16.90
N PHE A 97 -41.18 46.49 16.43
CA PHE A 97 -42.52 45.99 16.72
C PHE A 97 -42.72 45.68 18.21
N TYR A 98 -41.74 45.03 18.86
CA TYR A 98 -41.81 44.76 20.30
C TYR A 98 -41.66 46.01 21.16
N SER A 99 -40.97 47.04 20.69
CA SER A 99 -40.83 48.31 21.40
C SER A 99 -42.06 49.23 21.26
N SER A 100 -42.96 48.96 20.30
CA SER A 100 -44.16 49.77 20.08
C SER A 100 -45.42 49.23 20.79
N ASN A 101 -45.28 48.20 21.63
CA ASN A 101 -46.31 47.66 22.54
C ASN A 101 -45.76 47.64 23.97
#